data_AF-A0AAX3N9X8-F1
#
_entry.id   AF-A0AAX3N9X8-F1
#
_cell.length_a   1.000
_cell.length_b   1.000
_cell.length_c   1.000
_cell.angle_alpha   90.00
_cell.angle_beta   90.00
_cell.angle_gamma   90.00
#
_symmetry.space_group_name_H-M   'P 1'
#
loop_
_entity.id
_entity.type
_entity.pdbx_description
1 polymer ?
#
loop_
_entity_poly.entity_id
_entity_poly.type
_entity_poly.pdbx_seq_one_letter_code
_entity_poly.pdbx_strand_id
1 'polypeptide(L)'
;MIFIKFEEALLLTEKENVIISLEDISRRRDLSEILHSFYCPDENCDARLTYNRRTKGAYLSKHKSAIHSAECLLFSEEIKRQKEMAEYEEVKGRISEGGLKRRKRVTSQMIKNFLNPPEKTERRTKRKRPTPRTKVDEDTVQQVTTKVIYDSDSDVIKKEGEGKVREPSFYQIYLHQLSETDSWKNITTGAYIDKVSVGTLEKPYAEISGYFEEQKVIFVLPEAFFVSNERSLSIQQLLEHLKALKEYIENNSDNLLIGTLCQSKEIELNNLLLYIPEPDFMEFVTKGGSVFPSLSDLVAAISSERI
;
A
#
# COMPACT_ATOMS: atom_id res chain seq x y z
N MET A 1 -17.00 -3.29 15.00
CA MET A 1 -17.32 -2.17 14.09
C MET A 1 -17.73 -2.78 12.76
N ILE A 2 -19.03 -2.78 12.43
CA ILE A 2 -19.41 -3.02 11.05
C ILE A 2 -19.36 -1.63 10.42
N PHE A 3 -18.46 -1.46 9.47
CA PHE A 3 -18.60 -0.34 8.56
C PHE A 3 -19.47 -0.89 7.45
N ILE A 4 -20.63 -0.28 7.21
CA ILE A 4 -21.25 -0.41 5.89
C ILE A 4 -20.21 0.13 4.92
N LYS A 5 -19.56 -0.78 4.22
CA LYS A 5 -18.57 -0.46 3.18
C LYS A 5 -19.37 -0.27 1.92
N PHE A 6 -19.50 0.98 1.49
CA PHE A 6 -20.00 1.27 0.16
C PHE A 6 -18.97 0.77 -0.85
N GLU A 7 -19.43 0.01 -1.84
CA GLU A 7 -18.60 -0.49 -2.93
C GLU A 7 -18.62 0.49 -4.12
N GLU A 8 -19.55 1.46 -4.10
CA GLU A 8 -19.75 2.49 -5.12
C GLU A 8 -20.13 3.82 -4.43
N ALA A 9 -19.95 4.93 -5.14
CA ALA A 9 -20.39 6.26 -4.73
C ALA A 9 -20.97 7.02 -5.92
N LEU A 10 -21.87 7.96 -5.63
CA LEU A 10 -22.21 9.02 -6.58
C LEU A 10 -21.07 10.03 -6.58
N LEU A 11 -20.39 10.22 -7.71
CA LEU A 11 -19.41 11.27 -7.91
C LEU A 11 -20.12 12.48 -8.51
N LEU A 12 -20.14 13.58 -7.76
CA LEU A 12 -20.79 14.82 -8.17
C LEU A 12 -19.75 15.95 -8.24
N THR A 13 -19.36 16.32 -9.45
CA THR A 13 -18.47 17.44 -9.75
C THR A 13 -19.12 18.34 -10.80
N GLU A 14 -18.49 19.47 -11.15
CA GLU A 14 -18.97 20.31 -12.25
C GLU A 14 -18.98 19.59 -13.61
N LYS A 15 -18.12 18.57 -13.77
CA LYS A 15 -17.92 17.86 -15.04
C LYS A 15 -18.64 16.50 -15.09
N GLU A 16 -18.90 15.90 -13.94
CA GLU A 16 -19.36 14.52 -13.85
C GLU A 16 -20.46 14.36 -12.80
N ASN A 17 -21.50 13.60 -13.16
CA ASN A 17 -22.55 13.14 -12.26
C ASN A 17 -22.81 11.66 -12.56
N VAL A 18 -22.02 10.78 -11.96
CA VAL A 18 -22.01 9.34 -12.29
C VAL A 18 -21.83 8.48 -11.05
N ILE A 19 -22.40 7.26 -11.07
CA ILE A 19 -22.06 6.24 -10.09
C ILE A 19 -20.71 5.63 -10.48
N ILE A 20 -19.76 5.67 -9.57
CA ILE A 20 -18.40 5.17 -9.75
C ILE A 20 -18.06 4.11 -8.70
N SER A 21 -17.41 3.04 -9.13
CA SER A 21 -16.98 1.96 -8.24
C SER A 21 -15.77 2.34 -7.41
N LEU A 22 -15.62 1.73 -6.23
CA LEU A 22 -14.46 1.90 -5.37
C LEU A 22 -13.15 1.55 -6.08
N GLU A 23 -13.17 0.55 -6.97
CA GLU A 23 -12.02 0.16 -7.77
C GLU A 23 -11.66 1.23 -8.80
N ASP A 24 -12.65 1.80 -9.49
CA ASP A 24 -12.43 2.89 -10.45
C ASP A 24 -11.95 4.16 -9.74
N ILE A 25 -12.54 4.53 -8.59
CA ILE A 25 -12.06 5.63 -7.74
C ILE A 25 -10.58 5.43 -7.40
N SER A 26 -10.20 4.22 -6.99
CA SER A 26 -8.83 3.88 -6.61
C SER A 26 -7.81 3.92 -7.75
N ARG A 27 -8.23 4.20 -8.99
CA ARG A 27 -7.34 4.32 -10.15
C ARG A 27 -7.30 5.74 -10.72
N ARG A 28 -8.18 6.64 -10.28
CA ARG A 28 -8.22 8.01 -10.77
C ARG A 28 -6.97 8.80 -10.43
N ARG A 29 -6.59 9.68 -11.38
CA ARG A 29 -5.46 10.61 -11.30
C ARG A 29 -5.79 11.86 -10.51
N ASP A 30 -6.97 12.41 -10.74
CA ASP A 30 -7.55 13.55 -10.03
C ASP A 30 -8.12 13.18 -8.65
N LEU A 31 -7.73 12.02 -8.09
CA LEU A 31 -8.34 11.51 -6.85
C LEU A 31 -8.27 12.54 -5.73
N SER A 32 -7.14 13.23 -5.56
CA SER A 32 -6.94 14.28 -4.55
C SER A 32 -7.95 15.43 -4.69
N GLU A 33 -8.28 15.82 -5.92
CA GLU A 33 -9.22 16.91 -6.22
C GLU A 33 -10.66 16.50 -5.91
N ILE A 34 -11.02 15.25 -6.21
CA ILE A 34 -12.39 14.75 -6.09
C ILE A 34 -12.69 14.04 -4.75
N LEU A 35 -11.71 13.95 -3.83
CA LEU A 35 -11.85 13.28 -2.52
C LEU A 35 -13.07 13.77 -1.72
N HIS A 36 -13.54 14.96 -2.04
CA HIS A 36 -14.62 15.65 -1.35
C HIS A 36 -15.97 15.58 -2.06
N SER A 37 -16.02 14.94 -3.23
CA SER A 37 -17.14 14.95 -4.15
C SER A 37 -17.90 13.62 -4.22
N PHE A 38 -17.69 12.73 -3.24
CA PHE A 38 -18.35 11.43 -3.16
C PHE A 38 -19.58 11.48 -2.26
N TYR A 39 -20.70 10.98 -2.77
CA TYR A 39 -22.01 10.96 -2.13
C TYR A 39 -22.61 9.55 -2.14
N CYS A 40 -23.66 9.37 -1.34
CA CYS A 40 -24.43 8.14 -1.34
C CYS A 40 -24.99 7.88 -2.75
N PRO A 41 -24.88 6.65 -3.29
CA PRO A 41 -25.45 6.33 -4.60
C PRO A 41 -26.96 6.10 -4.58
N ASP A 42 -27.61 6.22 -3.42
CA ASP A 42 -29.08 6.21 -3.32
C ASP A 42 -29.62 7.56 -3.78
N GLU A 43 -30.52 7.56 -4.77
CA GLU A 43 -31.13 8.76 -5.35
C GLU A 43 -31.88 9.61 -4.30
N ASN A 44 -32.33 8.99 -3.21
CA ASN A 44 -33.03 9.67 -2.12
C ASN A 44 -32.10 10.09 -0.97
N CYS A 45 -30.78 10.08 -1.18
CA CYS A 45 -29.81 10.41 -0.16
C CYS A 45 -28.65 11.26 -0.68
N ASP A 46 -28.52 12.47 -0.13
CA ASP A 46 -27.45 13.44 -0.40
C ASP A 46 -26.26 13.31 0.58
N ALA A 47 -26.18 12.21 1.33
CA ALA A 47 -25.17 12.06 2.35
C ALA A 47 -23.78 11.91 1.74
N ARG A 48 -22.86 12.79 2.16
CA ARG A 48 -21.47 12.72 1.74
C ARG A 48 -20.76 11.48 2.30
N LEU A 49 -19.97 10.86 1.44
CA LEU A 49 -19.07 9.75 1.76
C LEU A 49 -17.62 10.24 1.90
N THR A 50 -16.80 9.44 2.55
CA THR A 50 -15.36 9.64 2.72
C THR A 50 -14.64 8.45 2.13
N TYR A 51 -13.75 8.71 1.17
CA TYR A 51 -12.81 7.73 0.67
C TYR A 51 -11.65 7.59 1.65
N ASN A 52 -11.43 6.38 2.15
CA ASN A 52 -10.43 6.10 3.15
C ASN A 52 -9.44 5.05 2.61
N ARG A 53 -8.16 5.43 2.53
CA ARG A 53 -7.06 4.51 2.17
C ARG A 53 -6.72 3.60 3.36
N ARG A 54 -6.36 2.34 3.08
CA ARG A 54 -5.91 1.34 4.08
C ARG A 54 -4.68 0.60 3.59
N THR A 55 -4.11 -0.23 4.45
CA THR A 55 -3.02 -1.17 4.11
C THR A 55 -3.44 -2.26 3.11
N LYS A 56 -4.75 -2.45 2.92
CA LYS A 56 -5.31 -3.38 1.95
C LYS A 56 -6.44 -2.68 1.20
N GLY A 57 -6.11 -2.05 0.09
CA GLY A 57 -7.03 -1.26 -0.72
C GLY A 57 -7.62 -0.05 0.02
N ALA A 58 -8.79 0.39 -0.42
CA ALA A 58 -9.54 1.49 0.15
C ALA A 58 -10.95 1.05 0.57
N TYR A 59 -11.70 1.96 1.17
CA TYR A 59 -13.13 1.79 1.41
C TYR A 59 -13.81 3.15 1.51
N LEU A 60 -15.09 3.17 1.20
CA LEU A 60 -15.96 4.31 1.42
C LEU A 60 -16.68 4.15 2.77
N SER A 61 -16.79 5.24 3.51
CA SER A 61 -17.59 5.34 4.73
C SER A 61 -18.43 6.60 4.71
N LYS A 62 -19.50 6.63 5.50
CA LYS A 62 -20.24 7.86 5.80
C LYS A 62 -19.28 8.95 6.33
N HIS A 63 -19.39 10.18 5.83
CA HIS A 63 -18.66 11.31 6.38
C HIS A 63 -19.15 11.65 7.79
N LYS A 64 -18.24 12.05 8.69
CA LYS A 64 -18.55 12.25 10.13
C LYS A 64 -19.69 13.24 10.39
N SER A 65 -19.81 14.28 9.56
CA SER A 65 -20.84 15.31 9.67
C SER A 65 -22.06 15.07 8.78
N ALA A 66 -22.05 14.06 7.89
CA ALA A 66 -23.18 13.79 7.02
C ALA A 66 -24.28 13.05 7.78
N ILE A 67 -25.53 13.19 7.35
CA ILE A 67 -26.67 12.42 7.86
C ILE A 67 -27.31 11.76 6.63
N HIS A 68 -27.55 10.46 6.70
CA HIS A 68 -28.30 9.78 5.64
C HIS A 68 -29.78 10.01 5.86
N SER A 69 -30.55 10.06 4.77
CA SER A 69 -32.01 10.00 4.82
C SER A 69 -32.45 8.75 5.58
N ALA A 70 -33.54 8.86 6.35
CA ALA A 70 -34.13 7.73 7.07
C ALA A 70 -34.60 6.61 6.12
N GLU A 71 -34.87 6.96 4.86
CA GLU A 71 -35.30 6.05 3.81
C GLU A 71 -34.14 5.47 2.98
N CYS A 72 -32.89 5.83 3.31
CA CYS A 72 -31.71 5.36 2.59
C CYS A 72 -31.61 3.83 2.65
N LEU A 73 -31.77 3.17 1.50
CA LEU A 73 -31.73 1.72 1.39
C LEU A 73 -30.33 1.14 1.59
N LEU A 74 -29.31 2.00 1.45
CA LEU A 74 -27.91 1.66 1.53
C LEU A 74 -27.29 1.89 2.91
N PHE A 75 -28.01 2.55 3.82
CA PHE A 75 -27.50 2.89 5.15
C PHE A 75 -28.50 2.49 6.24
N SER A 76 -28.08 1.63 7.17
CA SER A 76 -28.81 1.42 8.42
C SER A 76 -28.08 2.09 9.57
N GLU A 77 -28.80 2.78 10.45
CA GLU A 77 -28.23 3.28 11.71
C GLU A 77 -27.67 2.10 12.54
N GLU A 78 -26.35 2.05 12.65
CA GLU A 78 -25.70 1.08 13.53
C GLU A 78 -25.55 1.65 14.94
N ILE A 79 -26.04 0.88 15.92
CA ILE A 79 -25.75 1.09 17.34
C ILE A 79 -24.25 0.92 17.52
N LYS A 80 -23.58 2.01 17.93
CA LYS A 80 -22.14 2.02 18.24
C LYS A 80 -21.86 0.94 19.29
N ARG A 81 -21.13 -0.13 18.92
CA ARG A 81 -20.42 -0.92 19.95
C ARG A 81 -19.47 0.03 20.66
N GLN A 82 -19.49 0.05 22.00
CA GLN A 82 -18.44 0.72 22.77
C GLN A 82 -17.10 0.24 22.22
N LYS A 83 -16.24 1.18 21.83
CA LYS A 83 -14.87 0.84 21.47
C LYS A 83 -14.27 0.18 22.71
N GLU A 84 -13.80 -1.06 22.59
CA GLU A 84 -12.70 -1.50 23.45
C GLU A 84 -11.66 -0.37 23.38
N MET A 85 -11.42 0.30 24.50
CA MET A 85 -10.33 1.27 24.60
C MET A 85 -9.05 0.45 24.51
N ALA A 86 -8.60 0.21 23.28
CA ALA A 86 -7.29 -0.35 23.03
C ALA A 86 -6.28 0.76 23.28
N GLU A 87 -5.61 0.70 24.44
CA GLU A 87 -4.44 1.50 24.70
C GLU A 87 -3.29 0.94 23.85
N TYR A 88 -2.61 1.81 23.11
CA TYR A 88 -1.51 1.43 22.26
C TYR A 88 -0.20 1.85 22.91
N GLU A 89 0.68 0.88 23.09
CA GLU A 89 2.08 1.16 23.38
C GLU A 89 2.86 1.12 22.06
N GLU A 90 3.48 2.23 21.68
CA GLU A 90 4.26 2.32 20.45
C GLU A 90 5.70 1.91 20.70
N VAL A 91 6.15 0.87 20.00
CA VAL A 91 7.51 0.31 20.13
C VAL A 91 8.15 0.27 18.75
N LYS A 92 9.44 0.59 18.66
CA LYS A 92 10.22 0.48 17.41
C LYS A 92 10.49 -0.99 17.09
N GLY A 93 10.37 -1.39 15.83
CA GLY A 93 10.63 -2.76 15.43
C GLY A 93 10.52 -3.02 13.93
N ARG A 94 11.07 -4.15 13.50
CA ARG A 94 11.00 -4.60 12.11
C ARG A 94 9.72 -5.36 11.79
N ILE A 95 9.52 -5.60 10.51
CA ILE A 95 8.44 -6.45 10.00
C ILE A 95 8.89 -7.91 10.16
N SER A 96 7.98 -8.80 10.57
CA SER A 96 8.30 -10.24 10.54
C SER A 96 8.37 -10.76 9.10
N GLU A 97 9.11 -11.84 8.87
CA GLU A 97 9.19 -12.52 7.56
C GLU A 97 7.79 -12.87 7.00
N GLY A 98 6.89 -13.37 7.86
CA GLY A 98 5.50 -13.67 7.48
C GLY A 98 4.69 -12.42 7.12
N GLY A 99 4.94 -11.31 7.83
CA GLY A 99 4.41 -10.00 7.52
C GLY A 99 4.90 -9.48 6.16
N LEU A 100 6.19 -9.62 5.88
CA LEU A 100 6.80 -9.21 4.63
C LEU A 100 6.21 -10.00 3.45
N LYS A 101 6.21 -11.34 3.52
CA LYS A 101 5.61 -12.23 2.48
C LYS A 101 4.16 -11.85 2.16
N ARG A 102 3.37 -11.53 3.19
CA ARG A 102 1.97 -11.11 3.01
C ARG A 102 1.86 -9.78 2.26
N ARG A 103 2.73 -8.80 2.57
CA ARG A 103 2.74 -7.48 1.92
C ARG A 103 3.20 -7.60 0.47
N LYS A 104 4.27 -8.35 0.20
CA LYS A 104 4.76 -8.65 -1.16
C LYS A 104 3.68 -9.28 -2.04
N ARG A 105 2.93 -10.26 -1.52
CA ARG A 105 1.77 -10.81 -2.24
C ARG A 105 0.72 -9.74 -2.60
N VAL A 106 0.49 -8.77 -1.73
CA VAL A 106 -0.43 -7.65 -2.01
C VAL A 106 0.18 -6.71 -3.06
N THR A 107 1.47 -6.39 -2.97
CA THR A 107 2.21 -5.61 -3.97
C THR A 107 2.15 -6.26 -5.36
N SER A 108 2.42 -7.57 -5.45
CA SER A 108 2.38 -8.29 -6.71
C SER A 108 0.98 -8.28 -7.30
N GLN A 109 -0.06 -8.42 -6.46
CA GLN A 109 -1.44 -8.35 -6.92
C GLN A 109 -1.81 -6.93 -7.39
N MET A 110 -1.34 -5.89 -6.70
CA MET A 110 -1.51 -4.50 -7.10
C MET A 110 -0.93 -4.25 -8.50
N ILE A 111 0.31 -4.69 -8.73
CA ILE A 111 0.99 -4.54 -10.02
C ILE A 111 0.30 -5.38 -11.10
N LYS A 112 -0.11 -6.61 -10.80
CA LYS A 112 -0.84 -7.46 -11.75
C LYS A 112 -2.19 -6.86 -12.14
N ASN A 113 -2.96 -6.36 -11.17
CA ASN A 113 -4.23 -5.69 -11.42
C ASN A 113 -4.06 -4.41 -12.24
N PHE A 114 -2.87 -3.79 -12.16
CA PHE A 114 -2.52 -2.67 -13.02
C PHE A 114 -2.22 -3.14 -14.45
N LEU A 115 -1.32 -4.12 -14.63
CA LEU A 115 -0.94 -4.62 -15.95
C LEU A 115 -2.13 -5.24 -16.69
N ASN A 116 -2.98 -5.96 -15.96
CA ASN A 116 -4.17 -6.62 -16.48
C ASN A 116 -5.34 -6.35 -15.52
N PRO A 117 -6.06 -5.24 -15.72
CA PRO A 117 -7.28 -4.95 -14.99
C PRO A 117 -8.25 -6.14 -15.02
N PRO A 118 -8.78 -6.59 -13.87
CA PRO A 118 -9.81 -7.61 -13.88
C PRO A 118 -11.02 -7.12 -14.66
N GLU A 119 -11.63 -8.00 -15.46
CA GLU A 119 -12.89 -7.70 -16.12
C GLU A 119 -13.96 -7.31 -15.09
N LYS A 120 -14.72 -6.26 -15.39
CA LYS A 120 -15.83 -5.78 -14.56
C LYS A 120 -16.89 -6.89 -14.50
N THR A 121 -16.82 -7.71 -13.47
CA THR A 121 -17.90 -8.65 -13.17
C THR A 121 -19.02 -7.86 -12.51
N GLU A 122 -20.21 -7.86 -13.12
CA GLU A 122 -21.43 -7.36 -12.49
C GLU A 122 -21.66 -8.14 -11.18
N ARG A 123 -21.21 -7.56 -10.07
CA ARG A 123 -21.35 -8.19 -8.76
C ARG A 123 -22.78 -7.96 -8.29
N ARG A 124 -23.60 -9.02 -8.39
CA ARG A 124 -24.88 -9.08 -7.68
C ARG A 124 -24.67 -8.69 -6.22
N THR A 125 -25.38 -7.66 -5.77
CA THR A 125 -25.45 -7.19 -4.37
C THR A 125 -25.95 -8.32 -3.48
N LYS A 126 -25.06 -9.21 -3.05
CA LYS A 126 -25.38 -10.20 -2.02
C LYS A 126 -25.60 -9.43 -0.72
N ARG A 127 -26.86 -9.36 -0.27
CA ARG A 127 -27.22 -8.93 1.09
C ARG A 127 -26.32 -9.68 2.08
N LYS A 128 -25.39 -8.96 2.72
CA LYS A 128 -24.54 -9.53 3.78
C LYS A 128 -25.47 -9.91 4.93
N ARG A 129 -25.42 -11.18 5.35
CA ARG A 129 -26.14 -11.63 6.54
C ARG A 129 -25.62 -10.82 7.75
N PRO A 130 -26.50 -10.35 8.64
CA PRO A 130 -26.07 -9.67 9.85
C PRO A 130 -25.21 -10.62 10.70
N THR A 131 -24.01 -10.20 11.04
CA THR A 131 -23.11 -10.96 11.92
C THR A 131 -23.73 -11.03 13.33
N PRO A 132 -23.72 -12.19 14.00
CA PRO A 132 -24.30 -12.34 15.34
C PRO A 132 -23.76 -11.29 16.34
N ARG A 133 -24.67 -10.75 17.14
CA ARG A 133 -24.35 -9.81 18.22
C ARG A 133 -23.68 -10.60 19.36
N THR A 134 -22.41 -10.36 19.63
CA THR A 134 -21.79 -10.78 20.89
C THR A 134 -22.34 -9.85 21.97
N LYS A 135 -23.09 -10.40 22.94
CA LYS A 135 -23.38 -9.70 24.21
C LYS A 135 -22.05 -9.60 24.96
N VAL A 136 -21.77 -8.43 25.53
CA VAL A 136 -20.56 -8.18 26.33
C VAL A 136 -21.07 -7.73 27.70
N ASP A 137 -20.63 -8.43 28.75
CA ASP A 137 -20.87 -8.07 30.15
C ASP A 137 -19.92 -6.91 30.56
N GLU A 138 -20.16 -6.30 31.73
CA GLU A 138 -19.51 -5.07 32.22
C GLU A 138 -17.97 -5.16 32.40
N ASP A 139 -17.38 -6.35 32.31
CA ASP A 139 -15.93 -6.55 32.34
C ASP A 139 -15.29 -6.25 30.99
N THR A 140 -15.17 -4.96 30.65
CA THR A 140 -14.41 -4.52 29.48
C THR A 140 -12.91 -4.71 29.75
N VAL A 141 -12.36 -5.87 29.36
CA VAL A 141 -10.91 -6.13 29.44
C VAL A 141 -10.16 -5.11 28.58
N GLN A 142 -9.45 -4.19 29.21
CA GLN A 142 -8.49 -3.31 28.56
C GLN A 142 -7.35 -4.17 27.99
N GLN A 143 -7.41 -4.51 26.70
CA GLN A 143 -6.28 -5.15 26.02
C GLN A 143 -5.29 -4.09 25.56
N VAL A 144 -4.18 -3.96 26.29
CA VAL A 144 -3.01 -3.21 25.82
C VAL A 144 -2.49 -3.87 24.54
N THR A 145 -2.35 -3.09 23.47
CA THR A 145 -1.92 -3.57 22.16
C THR A 145 -0.61 -2.88 21.79
N THR A 146 0.46 -3.64 21.62
CA THR A 146 1.74 -3.07 21.15
C THR A 146 1.64 -2.76 19.66
N LYS A 147 1.82 -1.49 19.29
CA LYS A 147 1.86 -1.03 17.90
C LYS A 147 3.32 -0.80 17.50
N VAL A 148 3.77 -1.53 16.50
CA VAL A 148 5.15 -1.44 16.02
C VAL A 148 5.29 -0.27 15.04
N ILE A 149 6.21 0.65 15.33
CA ILE A 149 6.70 1.66 14.40
C ILE A 149 7.91 1.07 13.67
N TYR A 150 7.89 1.13 12.35
CA TYR A 150 8.96 0.54 11.55
C TYR A 150 10.30 1.24 11.80
N ASP A 151 11.33 0.44 12.06
CA ASP A 151 12.72 0.86 12.21
C ASP A 151 13.62 -0.27 11.67
N SER A 152 14.50 0.02 10.71
CA SER A 152 15.33 -0.98 10.03
C SER A 152 16.41 -1.60 10.91
N ASP A 153 16.76 -0.94 12.01
CA ASP A 153 17.90 -1.31 12.87
C ASP A 153 17.42 -2.00 14.16
N SER A 154 16.09 -2.15 14.31
CA SER A 154 15.46 -2.76 15.47
C SER A 154 15.16 -4.24 15.25
N ASP A 155 14.96 -4.99 16.33
CA ASP A 155 14.54 -6.38 16.22
C ASP A 155 13.08 -6.52 15.77
N VAL A 156 12.73 -7.72 15.28
CA VAL A 156 11.33 -8.10 15.12
C VAL A 156 10.74 -8.31 16.51
N ILE A 157 9.77 -7.48 16.88
CA ILE A 157 9.07 -7.59 18.16
C ILE A 157 8.27 -8.90 18.18
N LYS A 158 8.79 -9.87 18.93
CA LYS A 158 8.11 -11.14 19.22
C LYS A 158 7.27 -10.99 20.47
N LYS A 159 6.14 -11.68 20.52
CA LYS A 159 5.22 -11.64 21.65
C LYS A 159 5.74 -12.53 22.78
N GLU A 160 5.92 -11.97 23.96
CA GLU A 160 5.98 -12.71 25.23
C GLU A 160 4.77 -12.30 26.08
N GLY A 161 3.80 -13.19 26.33
CA GLY A 161 2.65 -12.93 27.24
C GLY A 161 1.24 -12.85 26.60
N GLU A 162 0.28 -12.17 27.26
CA GLU A 162 -1.07 -11.87 26.74
C GLU A 162 -1.10 -10.49 26.07
N GLY A 163 -1.80 -10.34 24.93
CA GLY A 163 -1.80 -9.11 24.12
C GLY A 163 -1.68 -9.36 22.61
N LYS A 164 -1.90 -8.33 21.80
CA LYS A 164 -1.76 -8.37 20.33
C LYS A 164 -0.64 -7.43 19.90
N VAL A 165 0.29 -7.93 19.08
CA VAL A 165 1.30 -7.10 18.41
C VAL A 165 0.77 -6.72 17.03
N ARG A 166 0.75 -5.42 16.74
CA ARG A 166 0.34 -4.88 15.45
C ARG A 166 1.57 -4.42 14.69
N GLU A 167 1.92 -5.16 13.64
CA GLU A 167 3.04 -4.82 12.75
C GLU A 167 2.88 -3.44 12.08
N PRO A 168 3.99 -2.85 11.59
CA PRO A 168 3.95 -1.57 10.90
C PRO A 168 3.04 -1.61 9.67
N SER A 169 2.23 -0.57 9.51
CA SER A 169 1.27 -0.47 8.40
C SER A 169 1.96 0.11 7.17
N PHE A 170 1.89 -0.58 6.03
CA PHE A 170 2.30 -0.06 4.72
C PHE A 170 1.04 0.20 3.89
N TYR A 171 0.83 1.44 3.49
CA TYR A 171 -0.37 1.86 2.77
C TYR A 171 -0.21 1.60 1.28
N GLN A 172 -1.17 0.92 0.69
CA GLN A 172 -1.16 0.63 -0.74
C GLN A 172 -1.60 1.88 -1.51
N ILE A 173 -0.68 2.51 -2.25
CA ILE A 173 -0.92 3.76 -2.96
C ILE A 173 -0.20 3.70 -4.32
N TYR A 174 -0.93 3.90 -5.41
CA TYR A 174 -0.30 4.05 -6.73
C TYR A 174 0.46 5.38 -6.80
N LEU A 175 1.55 5.44 -7.56
CA LEU A 175 2.41 6.63 -7.58
C LEU A 175 1.67 7.91 -7.95
N HIS A 176 0.79 7.86 -8.95
CA HIS A 176 -0.03 9.01 -9.39
C HIS A 176 -1.06 9.49 -8.37
N GLN A 177 -1.24 8.76 -7.26
CA GLN A 177 -2.18 9.10 -6.19
C GLN A 177 -1.50 9.65 -4.94
N LEU A 178 -0.16 9.66 -4.93
CA LEU A 178 0.59 10.23 -3.83
C LEU A 178 0.31 11.73 -3.73
N SER A 179 0.32 12.21 -2.50
CA SER A 179 0.07 13.60 -2.16
C SER A 179 0.88 13.97 -0.93
N GLU A 180 0.97 15.25 -0.62
CA GLU A 180 1.63 15.75 0.60
C GLU A 180 1.10 15.07 1.87
N THR A 181 -0.19 14.69 1.89
CA THR A 181 -0.80 13.99 3.05
C THR A 181 -0.21 12.61 3.30
N ASP A 182 0.51 12.05 2.34
CA ASP A 182 1.18 10.75 2.43
C ASP A 182 2.62 10.85 2.91
N SER A 183 3.11 12.05 3.23
CA SER A 183 4.42 12.27 3.82
C SER A 183 4.60 11.52 5.15
N TRP A 184 5.83 11.09 5.41
CA TRP A 184 6.22 10.38 6.65
C TRP A 184 5.45 9.07 6.88
N LYS A 185 4.98 8.43 5.81
CA LYS A 185 4.30 7.14 5.86
C LYS A 185 5.13 6.03 5.23
N ASN A 186 4.86 4.82 5.67
CA ASN A 186 5.26 3.60 4.99
C ASN A 186 4.27 3.28 3.86
N ILE A 187 4.78 3.09 2.65
CA ILE A 187 4.00 3.02 1.42
C ILE A 187 4.35 1.73 0.67
N THR A 188 3.32 1.07 0.17
CA THR A 188 3.43 0.01 -0.83
C THR A 188 3.05 0.59 -2.18
N THR A 189 3.99 0.56 -3.13
CA THR A 189 3.78 1.10 -4.47
C THR A 189 4.59 0.33 -5.52
N GLY A 190 4.51 0.74 -6.78
CA GLY A 190 5.34 0.21 -7.85
C GLY A 190 5.48 1.16 -9.03
N ALA A 191 6.50 0.93 -9.84
CA ALA A 191 6.85 1.75 -11.01
C ALA A 191 7.51 0.90 -12.10
N TYR A 192 7.48 1.37 -13.34
CA TYR A 192 8.44 0.94 -14.34
C TYR A 192 9.83 1.46 -13.97
N ILE A 193 10.84 0.64 -14.18
CA ILE A 193 12.24 1.03 -13.97
C ILE A 193 12.76 1.66 -15.25
N ASP A 194 13.24 2.90 -15.14
CA ASP A 194 13.81 3.67 -16.26
C ASP A 194 15.34 3.65 -16.19
N LYS A 195 15.90 3.92 -15.00
CA LYS A 195 17.34 4.04 -14.83
C LYS A 195 17.76 3.57 -13.45
N VAL A 196 18.94 2.97 -13.38
CA VAL A 196 19.58 2.58 -12.12
C VAL A 196 20.96 3.24 -12.00
N SER A 197 21.18 3.90 -10.87
CA SER A 197 22.47 4.48 -10.48
C SER A 197 22.99 3.71 -9.27
N VAL A 198 24.25 3.26 -9.33
CA VAL A 198 24.86 2.46 -8.27
C VAL A 198 26.15 3.16 -7.81
N GLY A 199 26.28 3.31 -6.50
CA GLY A 199 27.44 3.88 -5.83
C GLY A 199 28.62 2.91 -5.74
N THR A 200 29.53 3.18 -4.81
CA THR A 200 30.76 2.41 -4.60
C THR A 200 30.72 1.65 -3.29
N LEU A 201 31.71 0.77 -3.06
CA LEU A 201 31.81 0.02 -1.82
C LEU A 201 32.09 0.93 -0.60
N GLU A 202 32.82 2.02 -0.80
CA GLU A 202 33.18 3.00 0.24
C GLU A 202 31.98 3.85 0.69
N LYS A 203 31.02 4.06 -0.22
CA LYS A 203 29.79 4.81 0.01
C LYS A 203 28.63 4.06 -0.65
N PRO A 204 28.15 2.97 -0.03
CA PRO A 204 27.14 2.13 -0.61
C PRO A 204 25.81 2.87 -0.68
N TYR A 205 25.37 3.11 -1.91
CA TYR A 205 24.18 3.88 -2.24
C TYR A 205 23.66 3.42 -3.60
N ALA A 206 22.35 3.50 -3.82
CA ALA A 206 21.80 3.38 -5.16
C ALA A 206 20.49 4.16 -5.32
N GLU A 207 20.17 4.48 -6.56
CA GLU A 207 18.91 5.10 -6.96
C GLU A 207 18.30 4.31 -8.11
N ILE A 208 17.01 4.06 -8.02
CA ILE A 208 16.22 3.48 -9.10
C ILE A 208 15.21 4.55 -9.52
N SER A 209 15.49 5.22 -10.64
CA SER A 209 14.52 6.11 -11.27
C SER A 209 13.45 5.27 -11.94
N GLY A 210 12.21 5.68 -11.75
CA GLY A 210 11.08 5.01 -12.34
C GLY A 210 9.93 5.97 -12.60
N TYR A 211 8.90 5.44 -13.24
CA TYR A 211 7.70 6.19 -13.52
C TYR A 211 6.49 5.27 -13.52
N PHE A 212 5.34 5.90 -13.35
CA PHE A 212 4.06 5.25 -13.52
C PHE A 212 3.07 6.28 -14.03
N GLU A 213 2.46 5.97 -15.17
CA GLU A 213 1.77 6.98 -15.97
C GLU A 213 2.68 8.19 -16.20
N GLU A 214 2.27 9.39 -15.82
CA GLU A 214 3.05 10.63 -15.97
C GLU A 214 3.86 10.97 -14.71
N GLN A 215 3.65 10.25 -13.60
CA GLN A 215 4.34 10.51 -12.34
C GLN A 215 5.70 9.82 -12.30
N LYS A 216 6.76 10.61 -12.13
CA LYS A 216 8.13 10.11 -11.92
C LYS A 216 8.41 9.92 -10.44
N VAL A 217 9.32 8.98 -10.14
CA VAL A 217 9.79 8.68 -8.78
C VAL A 217 11.27 8.30 -8.82
N ILE A 218 11.99 8.62 -7.74
CA ILE A 218 13.31 8.05 -7.47
C ILE A 218 13.19 7.21 -6.20
N PHE A 219 13.40 5.90 -6.35
CA PHE A 219 13.58 5.03 -5.21
C PHE A 219 15.02 5.10 -4.73
N VAL A 220 15.20 5.62 -3.52
CA VAL A 220 16.51 5.78 -2.88
C VAL A 220 16.80 4.54 -2.04
N LEU A 221 17.95 3.91 -2.28
CA LEU A 221 18.48 2.79 -1.52
C LEU A 221 19.59 3.35 -0.61
N PRO A 222 19.25 3.75 0.64
CA PRO A 222 20.19 4.37 1.56
C PRO A 222 21.22 3.35 2.09
N GLU A 223 22.22 3.80 2.85
CA GLU A 223 23.22 2.91 3.45
C GLU A 223 22.59 1.74 4.26
N ALA A 224 21.48 1.99 4.96
CA ALA A 224 20.72 0.97 5.68
C ALA A 224 20.29 -0.21 4.79
N PHE A 225 20.00 0.02 3.50
CA PHE A 225 19.69 -1.04 2.54
C PHE A 225 20.82 -2.07 2.42
N PHE A 226 22.07 -1.62 2.53
CA PHE A 226 23.24 -2.48 2.33
C PHE A 226 23.64 -3.24 3.60
N VAL A 227 23.07 -2.88 4.74
CA VAL A 227 23.36 -3.49 6.04
C VAL A 227 22.17 -4.35 6.51
N SER A 228 20.94 -3.86 6.33
CA SER A 228 19.70 -4.48 6.80
C SER A 228 19.14 -5.45 5.76
N ASN A 229 19.76 -6.61 5.62
CA ASN A 229 19.28 -7.66 4.71
C ASN A 229 19.15 -9.02 5.42
N GLU A 230 17.97 -9.66 5.31
CA GLU A 230 17.69 -10.94 5.99
C GLU A 230 18.46 -12.11 5.35
N ARG A 231 18.94 -11.92 4.12
CA ARG A 231 19.64 -12.93 3.32
C ARG A 231 21.14 -13.01 3.61
N SER A 232 21.66 -12.18 4.52
CA SER A 232 23.08 -12.07 4.86
C SER A 232 24.01 -11.87 3.65
N LEU A 233 23.52 -11.19 2.62
CA LEU A 233 24.32 -10.76 1.47
C LEU A 233 25.34 -9.71 1.92
N SER A 234 26.55 -9.80 1.41
CA SER A 234 27.55 -8.76 1.63
C SER A 234 27.19 -7.49 0.85
N ILE A 235 27.69 -6.34 1.29
CA ILE A 235 27.55 -5.07 0.57
C ILE A 235 28.03 -5.22 -0.89
N GLN A 236 29.14 -5.93 -1.09
CA GLN A 236 29.68 -6.20 -2.42
C GLN A 236 28.69 -6.98 -3.30
N GLN A 237 28.08 -8.04 -2.77
CA GLN A 237 27.08 -8.83 -3.51
C GLN A 237 25.86 -7.99 -3.89
N LEU A 238 25.37 -7.15 -2.98
CA LEU A 238 24.25 -6.24 -3.26
C LEU A 238 24.59 -5.23 -4.37
N LEU A 239 25.80 -4.65 -4.33
CA LEU A 239 26.28 -3.74 -5.37
C LEU A 239 26.43 -4.45 -6.72
N GLU A 240 26.97 -5.67 -6.75
CA GLU A 240 27.08 -6.49 -7.96
C GLU A 240 25.70 -6.81 -8.55
N HIS A 241 24.74 -7.19 -7.70
CA HIS A 241 23.37 -7.43 -8.15
C HIS A 241 22.70 -6.17 -8.71
N LEU A 242 22.88 -5.01 -8.08
CA LEU A 242 22.36 -3.74 -8.58
C LEU A 242 23.02 -3.31 -9.90
N LYS A 243 24.31 -3.62 -10.09
CA LYS A 243 25.00 -3.41 -11.37
C LYS A 243 24.45 -4.31 -12.48
N ALA A 244 24.17 -5.57 -12.18
CA ALA A 244 23.52 -6.49 -13.14
C ALA A 244 22.11 -5.99 -13.52
N LEU A 245 21.33 -5.52 -12.54
CA LEU A 245 20.04 -4.86 -12.82
C LEU A 245 20.22 -3.64 -13.71
N LYS A 246 21.21 -2.77 -13.42
CA LYS A 246 21.50 -1.57 -14.21
C LYS A 246 21.79 -1.93 -15.68
N GLU A 247 22.70 -2.87 -15.91
CA GLU A 247 23.07 -3.31 -17.26
C GLU A 247 21.87 -3.92 -18.00
N TYR A 248 21.03 -4.70 -17.31
CA TYR A 248 19.80 -5.23 -17.90
C TYR A 248 18.85 -4.10 -18.34
N ILE A 249 18.62 -3.09 -17.49
CA ILE A 249 17.72 -1.97 -17.78
C ILE A 249 18.25 -1.10 -18.93
N GLU A 250 19.56 -0.86 -19.00
CA GLU A 250 20.17 -0.11 -20.11
C GLU A 250 19.95 -0.79 -21.47
N ASN A 251 19.82 -2.12 -21.49
CA ASN A 251 19.55 -2.90 -22.71
C ASN A 251 18.06 -3.22 -22.95
N ASN A 252 17.22 -3.16 -21.90
CA ASN A 252 15.82 -3.62 -21.93
C ASN A 252 14.89 -2.61 -21.21
N SER A 253 14.96 -1.34 -21.62
CA SER A 253 14.08 -0.30 -21.07
C SER A 253 12.60 -0.69 -21.15
N ASP A 254 11.83 -0.27 -20.15
CA ASP A 254 10.37 -0.44 -20.04
C ASP A 254 9.83 -1.87 -19.90
N ASN A 255 10.69 -2.89 -19.75
CA ASN A 255 10.24 -4.29 -19.61
C ASN A 255 10.07 -4.78 -18.17
N LEU A 256 10.54 -3.99 -17.19
CA LEU A 256 10.58 -4.40 -15.79
C LEU A 256 9.94 -3.37 -14.86
N LEU A 257 9.05 -3.84 -14.01
CA LEU A 257 8.46 -3.07 -12.93
C LEU A 257 9.11 -3.46 -11.61
N ILE A 258 9.29 -2.48 -10.73
CA ILE A 258 9.59 -2.70 -9.32
C ILE A 258 8.28 -2.58 -8.52
N GLY A 259 8.03 -3.56 -7.66
CA GLY A 259 7.11 -3.45 -6.55
C GLY A 259 7.89 -3.29 -5.26
N THR A 260 7.50 -2.34 -4.41
CA THR A 260 8.30 -2.04 -3.23
C THR A 260 7.47 -1.65 -2.02
N LEU A 261 8.05 -1.95 -0.86
CA LEU A 261 7.71 -1.35 0.43
C LEU A 261 8.74 -0.24 0.68
N CYS A 262 8.28 0.99 0.88
CA CYS A 262 9.15 2.14 1.01
C CYS A 262 8.66 3.08 2.11
N GLN A 263 9.50 4.04 2.47
CA GLN A 263 9.17 5.13 3.38
C GLN A 263 9.20 6.44 2.59
N SER A 264 8.20 7.27 2.81
CA SER A 264 8.21 8.66 2.36
C SER A 264 8.82 9.54 3.46
N LYS A 265 9.53 10.58 3.03
CA LYS A 265 9.74 11.78 3.86
C LYS A 265 8.65 12.78 3.51
N GLU A 266 8.98 14.06 3.49
CA GLU A 266 8.16 15.08 2.85
C GLU A 266 8.00 14.75 1.35
N ILE A 267 6.76 14.72 0.86
CA ILE A 267 6.43 14.42 -0.53
C ILE A 267 6.41 15.72 -1.33
N GLU A 268 7.31 15.81 -2.30
CA GLU A 268 7.31 16.83 -3.35
C GLU A 268 6.97 16.17 -4.69
N LEU A 269 5.80 16.48 -5.27
CA LEU A 269 5.33 15.76 -6.48
C LEU A 269 6.23 15.96 -7.71
N ASN A 270 6.93 17.09 -7.79
CA ASN A 270 7.90 17.37 -8.85
C ASN A 270 9.24 16.63 -8.68
N ASN A 271 9.52 16.15 -7.46
CA ASN A 271 10.75 15.47 -7.09
C ASN A 271 10.45 14.35 -6.07
N LEU A 272 9.65 13.38 -6.49
CA LEU A 272 9.14 12.35 -5.59
C LEU A 272 10.26 11.36 -5.22
N LEU A 273 10.69 11.41 -3.95
CA LEU A 273 11.68 10.50 -3.38
C LEU A 273 11.02 9.50 -2.44
N LEU A 274 11.26 8.21 -2.65
CA LEU A 274 10.79 7.12 -1.77
C LEU A 274 11.97 6.25 -1.35
N TYR A 275 12.11 5.98 -0.05
CA TYR A 275 13.27 5.28 0.49
C TYR A 275 12.97 3.79 0.67
N ILE A 276 13.82 2.92 0.15
CA ILE A 276 13.73 1.47 0.31
C ILE A 276 14.81 1.04 1.31
N PRO A 277 14.47 0.85 2.59
CA PRO A 277 15.45 0.62 3.65
C PRO A 277 16.01 -0.81 3.69
N GLU A 278 15.38 -1.78 3.03
CA GLU A 278 15.79 -3.20 3.06
C GLU A 278 15.73 -3.83 1.65
N PRO A 279 16.69 -4.67 1.24
CA PRO A 279 16.68 -5.33 -0.07
C PRO A 279 15.46 -6.22 -0.29
N ASP A 280 15.00 -6.89 0.77
CA ASP A 280 13.86 -7.79 0.71
C ASP A 280 12.52 -7.05 0.55
N PHE A 281 12.50 -5.72 0.63
CA PHE A 281 11.30 -4.92 0.35
C PHE A 281 11.02 -4.78 -1.13
N MET A 282 11.97 -5.12 -2.00
CA MET A 282 11.81 -5.08 -3.45
C MET A 282 11.35 -6.41 -4.01
N GLU A 283 10.45 -6.34 -4.98
CA GLU A 283 10.14 -7.42 -5.91
C GLU A 283 10.09 -6.84 -7.33
N PHE A 284 10.27 -7.70 -8.31
CA PHE A 284 10.31 -7.31 -9.71
C PHE A 284 9.25 -8.07 -10.49
N VAL A 285 8.58 -7.39 -11.40
CA VAL A 285 7.51 -7.95 -12.20
C VAL A 285 7.77 -7.62 -13.66
N THR A 286 7.82 -8.64 -14.52
CA THR A 286 7.93 -8.40 -15.97
C THR A 286 6.58 -7.96 -16.52
N LYS A 287 6.59 -7.33 -17.69
CA LYS A 287 5.36 -7.01 -18.43
C LYS A 287 4.47 -8.23 -18.70
N GLY A 288 5.09 -9.41 -18.86
CA GLY A 288 4.39 -10.70 -19.00
C GLY A 288 3.79 -11.26 -17.71
N GLY A 289 4.02 -10.61 -16.55
CA GLY A 289 3.44 -10.99 -15.26
C GLY A 289 4.27 -11.98 -14.44
N SER A 290 5.47 -12.34 -14.90
CA SER A 290 6.44 -13.12 -14.11
C SER A 290 6.90 -12.30 -12.90
N VAL A 291 6.99 -12.92 -11.73
CA VAL A 291 7.33 -12.24 -10.48
C VAL A 291 8.64 -12.80 -9.93
N PHE A 292 9.60 -11.92 -9.68
CA PHE A 292 10.85 -12.20 -8.99
C PHE A 292 10.80 -11.61 -7.58
N PRO A 293 10.74 -12.43 -6.53
CA PRO A 293 10.48 -11.97 -5.18
C PRO A 293 11.71 -11.34 -4.52
N SER A 294 12.84 -11.17 -5.20
CA SER A 294 13.98 -10.40 -4.71
C SER A 294 14.91 -9.99 -5.84
N LEU A 295 15.87 -9.13 -5.50
CA LEU A 295 16.95 -8.74 -6.40
C LEU A 295 17.82 -9.94 -6.80
N SER A 296 18.15 -10.85 -5.86
CA SER A 296 18.93 -12.05 -6.17
C SER A 296 18.21 -12.97 -7.15
N ASP A 297 16.89 -13.13 -6.98
CA ASP A 297 16.07 -13.99 -7.85
C ASP A 297 15.99 -13.41 -9.27
N LEU A 298 15.90 -12.08 -9.38
CA LEU A 298 15.94 -11.37 -10.65
C LEU A 298 17.31 -11.55 -11.33
N VAL A 299 18.41 -11.32 -10.63
CA VAL A 299 19.76 -11.43 -11.19
C VAL A 299 20.04 -12.85 -11.67
N ALA A 300 19.64 -13.86 -10.91
CA ALA A 300 19.73 -15.26 -11.35
C ALA A 300 18.95 -15.51 -12.65
N ALA A 301 17.80 -14.86 -12.83
CA ALA A 301 17.00 -14.97 -14.04
C ALA A 301 17.65 -14.25 -15.24
N ILE A 302 18.22 -13.05 -15.01
CA ILE A 302 19.00 -12.30 -16.03
C ILE A 302 20.20 -13.13 -16.48
N SER A 303 21.00 -13.66 -15.55
CA SER A 303 22.19 -14.45 -15.87
C SER A 303 21.88 -15.79 -16.56
N SER A 304 20.62 -16.26 -16.50
CA SER A 304 20.18 -17.48 -17.16
C SER A 304 19.32 -17.23 -18.40
N GLU A 305 19.23 -15.98 -18.87
CA GLU A 305 18.45 -15.57 -20.06
C GLU A 305 16.97 -16.01 -19.99
N ARG A 306 16.41 -16.05 -18.77
CA ARG A 306 15.00 -16.44 -18.52
C ARG A 306 14.03 -15.26 -18.52
N ILE A 307 14.56 -14.06 -18.71
CA ILE A 307 13.90 -12.77 -18.73
C ILE A 307 14.60 -11.93 -19.79
#